data_AF-A0A7Y9L6B1-F1
#
_entry.id   AF-A0A7Y9L6B1-F1
#
_cell.length_a   1.000
_cell.length_b   1.000
_cell.length_c   1.000
_cell.angle_alpha   90.00
_cell.angle_beta   90.00
_cell.angle_gamma   90.00
#
_symmetry.space_group_name_H-M   'P 1'
#
loop_
_entity.id
_entity.type
_entity.pdbx_description
1 polymer ?
#
loop_
_entity_poly.entity_id
_entity_poly.type
_entity_poly.pdbx_seq_one_letter_code
_entity_poly.pdbx_strand_id
1 'polypeptide(L)'
;MKKYYAGWLLCLAVSACVQAQESTPLQQVIKVIASPKVYGVTGAQLMRQLAPSCKPSTLDQRTQYKRGNVECVAAVGADVFSVSPEDGKVTLVQATFAGAAHCDAFKQALINNFGKPSKSSGACALSWRLAPASKGGPARQVELEGSAADDKVYLTLGEEQGP
;
A
#
# COMPACT_ATOMS: atom_id res chain seq x y z
N MET A 1 12.57 56.15 -47.41
CA MET A 1 13.57 55.39 -46.62
C MET A 1 13.17 55.41 -45.16
N LYS A 2 12.88 54.24 -44.57
CA LYS A 2 13.14 53.85 -43.17
C LYS A 2 12.51 52.46 -42.94
N LYS A 3 13.36 51.45 -42.76
CA LYS A 3 13.03 50.06 -42.44
C LYS A 3 12.96 49.93 -40.92
N TYR A 4 11.91 49.31 -40.34
CA TYR A 4 11.96 48.84 -38.95
C TYR A 4 11.18 47.52 -38.77
N TYR A 5 11.99 46.48 -38.55
CA TYR A 5 11.84 45.24 -37.76
C TYR A 5 10.56 44.41 -37.78
N ALA A 6 10.69 43.25 -38.46
CA ALA A 6 9.97 42.03 -38.16
C ALA A 6 10.36 41.53 -36.75
N GLY A 7 9.46 41.73 -35.78
CA GLY A 7 9.53 41.10 -34.48
C GLY A 7 9.06 39.65 -34.60
N TRP A 8 10.02 38.72 -34.67
CA TRP A 8 9.77 37.30 -34.44
C TRP A 8 9.35 37.11 -32.98
N LEU A 9 8.04 36.89 -32.75
CA LEU A 9 7.57 36.32 -31.49
C LEU A 9 8.00 34.85 -31.43
N LEU A 10 9.09 34.59 -30.70
CA LEU A 10 9.35 33.26 -30.17
C LEU A 10 8.24 32.93 -29.16
N CYS A 11 7.31 32.06 -29.55
CA CYS A 11 6.52 31.30 -28.58
C CYS A 11 7.48 30.43 -27.77
N LEU A 12 7.84 30.90 -26.59
CA LEU A 12 8.43 30.09 -25.52
C LEU A 12 7.41 29.00 -25.17
N ALA A 13 7.57 27.82 -25.76
CA ALA A 13 6.92 26.61 -25.32
C ALA A 13 7.37 26.35 -23.88
N VAL A 14 6.52 26.70 -22.92
CA VAL A 14 6.65 26.26 -21.54
C VAL A 14 6.42 24.76 -21.57
N SER A 15 7.49 24.00 -21.74
CA SER A 15 7.52 22.58 -21.38
C SER A 15 7.24 22.51 -19.90
N ALA A 16 5.96 22.41 -19.54
CA ALA A 16 5.54 21.81 -18.30
C ALA A 16 5.97 20.34 -18.37
N CYS A 17 7.25 20.08 -18.12
CA CYS A 17 7.67 18.79 -17.63
C CYS A 17 6.90 18.61 -16.31
N VAL A 18 5.76 17.92 -16.37
CA VAL A 18 5.25 17.18 -15.23
C VAL A 18 6.41 16.28 -14.83
N GLN A 19 7.21 16.75 -13.87
CA GLN A 19 8.18 15.89 -13.21
C GLN A 19 7.31 14.82 -12.57
N ALA A 20 7.32 13.62 -13.16
CA ALA A 20 6.73 12.45 -12.57
C ALA A 20 7.40 12.28 -11.22
N GLN A 21 6.76 12.80 -10.17
CA GLN A 21 7.28 12.77 -8.83
C GLN A 21 7.48 11.30 -8.48
N GLU A 22 8.74 10.91 -8.31
CA GLU A 22 9.08 9.52 -8.00
C GLU A 22 8.32 9.13 -6.73
N SER A 23 7.50 8.08 -6.84
CA SER A 23 6.70 7.62 -5.71
C SER A 23 7.62 7.18 -4.59
N THR A 24 7.38 7.68 -3.38
CA THR A 24 8.19 7.35 -2.20
C THR A 24 8.16 5.84 -1.90
N PRO A 25 9.14 5.28 -1.18
CA PRO A 25 9.14 3.86 -0.80
C PRO A 25 7.83 3.42 -0.12
N LEU A 26 7.31 4.24 0.81
CA LEU A 26 6.01 3.98 1.42
C LEU A 26 4.86 3.97 0.39
N GLN A 27 4.81 4.94 -0.53
CA GLN A 27 3.77 4.97 -1.57
C GLN A 27 3.82 3.75 -2.50
N GLN A 28 5.02 3.25 -2.81
CA GLN A 28 5.20 2.03 -3.59
C GLN A 28 4.63 0.82 -2.83
N VAL A 29 4.96 0.69 -1.54
CA VAL A 29 4.43 -0.37 -0.68
C VAL A 29 2.91 -0.29 -0.58
N ILE A 30 2.35 0.89 -0.30
CA ILE A 30 0.89 1.11 -0.25
C ILE A 30 0.24 0.65 -1.55
N LYS A 31 0.78 1.04 -2.71
CA LYS A 31 0.22 0.67 -4.03
C LYS A 31 0.14 -0.84 -4.22
N VAL A 32 1.12 -1.59 -3.69
CA VAL A 32 1.15 -3.05 -3.78
C VAL A 32 0.15 -3.67 -2.80
N ILE A 33 0.24 -3.32 -1.51
CA ILE A 33 -0.54 -4.01 -0.47
C ILE A 33 -2.00 -3.54 -0.39
N ALA A 34 -2.34 -2.36 -0.90
CA ALA A 34 -3.73 -1.90 -1.03
C ALA A 34 -4.41 -2.40 -2.33
N SER A 35 -3.84 -3.39 -3.01
CA SER A 35 -4.37 -3.93 -4.28
C SER A 35 -5.15 -5.24 -4.08
N PRO A 36 -6.26 -5.47 -4.81
CA PRO A 36 -6.94 -6.77 -4.82
C PRO A 36 -6.05 -7.92 -5.33
N LYS A 37 -4.97 -7.60 -6.06
CA LYS A 37 -4.04 -8.60 -6.60
C LYS A 37 -3.26 -9.33 -5.51
N VAL A 38 -3.16 -8.78 -4.30
CA VAL A 38 -2.46 -9.40 -3.16
C VAL A 38 -2.99 -10.83 -2.93
N TYR A 39 -4.31 -11.03 -2.93
CA TYR A 39 -4.93 -12.34 -2.71
C TYR A 39 -4.67 -13.37 -3.84
N GLY A 40 -4.18 -12.92 -4.99
CA GLY A 40 -3.98 -13.76 -6.17
C GLY A 40 -2.54 -14.21 -6.39
N VAL A 41 -1.59 -13.58 -5.69
CA VAL A 41 -0.15 -13.80 -5.89
C VAL A 41 0.45 -14.65 -4.78
N THR A 42 1.58 -15.29 -5.07
CA THR A 42 2.36 -15.99 -4.05
C THR A 42 3.15 -15.04 -3.17
N GLY A 43 3.57 -15.47 -1.97
CA GLY A 43 4.48 -14.70 -1.11
C GLY A 43 5.74 -14.23 -1.87
N ALA A 44 6.38 -15.13 -2.62
CA ALA A 44 7.54 -14.79 -3.45
C ALA A 44 7.22 -13.76 -4.56
N GLN A 45 6.05 -13.83 -5.18
CA GLN A 45 5.60 -12.82 -6.15
C GLN A 45 5.36 -11.47 -5.49
N LEU A 46 4.73 -11.45 -4.31
CA LEU A 46 4.50 -10.23 -3.54
C LEU A 46 5.84 -9.58 -3.15
N MET A 47 6.82 -10.36 -2.68
CA MET A 47 8.14 -9.82 -2.33
C MET A 47 8.85 -9.18 -3.54
N ARG A 48 8.72 -9.76 -4.74
CA ARG A 48 9.24 -9.12 -5.97
C ARG A 48 8.53 -7.80 -6.30
N GLN A 49 7.26 -7.65 -5.96
CA GLN A 49 6.52 -6.40 -6.16
C GLN A 49 6.86 -5.33 -5.12
N LEU A 50 7.24 -5.75 -3.92
CA LEU A 50 7.66 -4.84 -2.84
C LEU A 50 9.12 -4.41 -2.96
N ALA A 51 9.95 -5.14 -3.72
CA ALA A 51 11.32 -4.75 -4.01
C ALA A 51 11.38 -3.42 -4.80
N PRO A 52 12.37 -2.54 -4.54
CA PRO A 52 13.46 -2.70 -3.57
C PRO A 52 13.10 -2.25 -2.14
N SER A 53 11.88 -1.76 -1.92
CA SER A 53 11.46 -1.15 -0.66
C SER A 53 11.33 -2.15 0.50
N CYS A 54 10.99 -3.41 0.21
CA CYS A 54 10.97 -4.50 1.18
C CYS A 54 11.55 -5.80 0.62
N LYS A 55 11.92 -6.70 1.53
CA LYS A 55 12.49 -8.02 1.28
C LYS A 55 11.97 -9.03 2.31
N PRO A 56 12.10 -10.35 2.05
CA PRO A 56 11.89 -11.36 3.09
C PRO A 56 12.77 -11.08 4.31
N SER A 57 12.23 -11.32 5.50
CA SER A 57 12.96 -11.17 6.75
C SER A 57 14.07 -12.22 6.86
N THR A 58 15.20 -11.76 7.37
CA THR A 58 16.41 -12.52 7.68
C THR A 58 16.56 -12.77 9.19
N LEU A 59 15.62 -12.24 9.98
CA LEU A 59 15.56 -12.44 11.42
C LEU A 59 15.22 -13.90 11.76
N ASP A 60 15.54 -14.33 12.98
CA ASP A 60 15.14 -15.64 13.46
C ASP A 60 13.61 -15.75 13.61
N GLN A 61 13.08 -16.97 13.52
CA GLN A 61 11.63 -17.22 13.54
C GLN A 61 10.92 -16.64 14.77
N ARG A 62 11.56 -16.66 15.95
CA ARG A 62 10.96 -16.13 17.18
C ARG A 62 10.80 -14.61 17.09
N THR A 63 11.77 -13.93 16.50
CA THR A 63 11.70 -12.49 16.25
C THR A 63 10.69 -12.17 15.15
N GLN A 64 10.63 -12.98 14.09
CA GLN A 64 9.63 -12.82 13.03
C GLN A 64 8.19 -12.95 13.55
N TYR A 65 7.91 -13.80 14.55
CA TYR A 65 6.57 -13.82 15.16
C TYR A 65 6.15 -12.49 15.80
N LYS A 66 7.11 -11.64 16.17
CA LYS A 66 6.83 -10.33 16.79
C LYS A 66 6.89 -9.17 15.81
N ARG A 67 7.77 -9.24 14.81
CA ARG A 67 8.04 -8.15 13.86
C ARG A 67 7.55 -8.42 12.43
N GLY A 68 7.09 -9.63 12.19
CA GLY A 68 6.73 -10.13 10.88
C GLY A 68 7.90 -10.69 10.06
N ASN A 69 7.54 -11.30 8.95
CA ASN A 69 8.44 -12.00 8.02
C ASN A 69 8.82 -11.15 6.80
N VAL A 70 8.53 -9.85 6.82
CA VAL A 70 8.94 -8.87 5.81
C VAL A 70 9.74 -7.75 6.47
N GLU A 71 10.92 -7.46 5.93
CA GLU A 71 11.75 -6.33 6.34
C GLU A 71 11.71 -5.23 5.27
N CYS A 72 11.45 -4.00 5.66
CA CYS A 72 11.45 -2.84 4.75
C CYS A 72 12.57 -1.86 5.07
N VAL A 73 12.96 -1.05 4.09
CA VAL A 73 13.86 0.09 4.33
C VAL A 73 13.20 1.11 5.27
N ALA A 74 14.00 1.84 6.05
CA ALA A 74 13.51 2.77 7.05
C ALA A 74 12.51 3.82 6.50
N ALA A 75 12.68 4.24 5.24
CA ALA A 75 11.79 5.19 4.56
C ALA A 75 10.36 4.65 4.31
N VAL A 76 10.11 3.35 4.47
CA VAL A 76 8.75 2.78 4.48
C VAL A 76 8.09 2.97 5.85
N GLY A 77 8.87 3.02 6.93
CA GLY A 77 8.35 3.17 8.30
C GLY A 77 7.56 1.95 8.79
N ALA A 78 7.76 0.76 8.23
CA ALA A 78 7.09 -0.45 8.71
C ALA A 78 7.72 -0.97 10.02
N ASP A 79 6.91 -1.11 11.07
CA ASP A 79 7.33 -1.68 12.36
C ASP A 79 7.06 -3.18 12.45
N VAL A 80 5.89 -3.59 11.97
CA VAL A 80 5.46 -4.98 11.83
C VAL A 80 5.01 -5.17 10.40
N PHE A 81 5.46 -6.22 9.74
CA PHE A 81 4.94 -6.58 8.42
C PHE A 81 5.03 -8.10 8.21
N SER A 82 3.87 -8.72 8.22
CA SER A 82 3.66 -10.15 8.07
C SER A 82 2.85 -10.45 6.82
N VAL A 83 3.25 -11.49 6.10
CA VAL A 83 2.54 -12.07 4.95
C VAL A 83 2.37 -13.56 5.21
N SER A 84 1.17 -14.10 5.00
CA SER A 84 0.89 -15.53 5.15
C SER A 84 -0.09 -16.03 4.08
N PRO A 85 0.03 -17.29 3.65
CA PRO A 85 1.19 -18.17 3.80
C PRO A 85 2.41 -17.65 3.01
N GLU A 86 3.61 -17.95 3.50
CA GLU A 86 4.86 -17.64 2.79
C GLU A 86 5.00 -18.47 1.50
N ASP A 87 4.76 -19.78 1.64
CA ASP A 87 4.81 -20.76 0.56
C ASP A 87 3.39 -21.07 0.05
N GLY A 88 2.78 -20.08 -0.60
CA GLY A 88 1.44 -20.23 -1.16
C GLY A 88 0.89 -18.92 -1.66
N LYS A 89 -0.39 -18.94 -2.08
CA LYS A 89 -1.12 -17.70 -2.36
C LYS A 89 -1.32 -16.94 -1.06
N VAL A 90 -1.05 -15.65 -1.07
CA VAL A 90 -1.23 -14.80 0.11
C VAL A 90 -2.71 -14.74 0.48
N THR A 91 -3.02 -15.12 1.72
CA THR A 91 -4.36 -15.04 2.31
C THR A 91 -4.43 -14.05 3.46
N LEU A 92 -3.28 -13.60 3.97
CA LEU A 92 -3.16 -12.62 5.04
C LEU A 92 -1.97 -11.69 4.81
N VAL A 93 -2.21 -10.39 4.95
CA VAL A 93 -1.20 -9.36 5.15
C VAL A 93 -1.57 -8.60 6.41
N GLN A 94 -0.63 -8.46 7.34
CA GLN A 94 -0.76 -7.63 8.52
C GLN A 94 0.44 -6.72 8.59
N ALA A 95 0.21 -5.41 8.62
CA ALA A 95 1.29 -4.44 8.66
C ALA A 95 0.96 -3.26 9.58
N THR A 96 1.99 -2.72 10.20
CA THR A 96 1.94 -1.51 11.03
C THR A 96 3.01 -0.56 10.54
N PHE A 97 2.63 0.70 10.33
CA PHE A 97 3.50 1.76 9.83
C PHE A 97 3.53 2.92 10.82
N ALA A 98 4.71 3.50 11.04
CA ALA A 98 4.87 4.76 11.76
C ALA A 98 4.22 5.93 11.01
N GLY A 99 3.67 6.89 11.75
CA GLY A 99 3.08 8.11 11.23
C GLY A 99 1.59 7.98 10.92
N ALA A 100 0.74 8.32 11.89
CA ALA A 100 -0.72 8.36 11.72
C ALA A 100 -1.16 9.30 10.58
N ALA A 101 -0.34 10.31 10.26
CA ALA A 101 -0.53 11.21 9.13
C ALA A 101 -0.53 10.49 7.76
N HIS A 102 0.02 9.28 7.65
CA HIS A 102 -0.01 8.49 6.42
C HIS A 102 -1.35 7.80 6.19
N CYS A 103 -2.26 7.82 7.17
CA CYS A 103 -3.58 7.21 7.04
C CYS A 103 -4.29 7.57 5.74
N ASP A 104 -4.32 8.86 5.39
CA ASP A 104 -5.06 9.32 4.21
C ASP A 104 -4.51 8.70 2.92
N ALA A 105 -3.19 8.45 2.84
CA ALA A 105 -2.60 7.77 1.69
C ALA A 105 -3.08 6.32 1.58
N PHE A 106 -3.11 5.57 2.69
CA PHE A 106 -3.67 4.21 2.73
C PHE A 106 -5.15 4.21 2.37
N LYS A 107 -5.94 5.07 3.02
CA LYS A 107 -7.37 5.21 2.78
C LYS A 107 -7.69 5.50 1.32
N GLN A 108 -6.99 6.45 0.70
CA GLN A 108 -7.20 6.78 -0.71
C GLN A 108 -6.88 5.59 -1.62
N ALA A 109 -5.76 4.89 -1.37
CA ALA A 109 -5.40 3.71 -2.14
C ALA A 109 -6.45 2.59 -2.01
N LEU A 110 -6.95 2.35 -0.80
CA LEU A 110 -7.98 1.35 -0.53
C LEU A 110 -9.31 1.72 -1.19
N ILE A 111 -9.76 2.97 -1.09
CA ILE A 111 -11.00 3.42 -1.74
C ILE A 111 -10.89 3.30 -3.26
N ASN A 112 -9.74 3.64 -3.85
CA ASN A 112 -9.53 3.52 -5.29
C ASN A 112 -9.55 2.06 -5.78
N ASN A 113 -9.14 1.11 -4.95
CA ASN A 113 -9.03 -0.32 -5.32
C ASN A 113 -10.26 -1.16 -4.92
N PHE A 114 -10.93 -0.81 -3.82
CA PHE A 114 -12.00 -1.59 -3.21
C PHE A 114 -13.34 -0.84 -3.13
N GLY A 115 -13.36 0.44 -3.50
CA GLY A 115 -14.54 1.29 -3.40
C GLY A 115 -14.84 1.73 -1.97
N LYS A 116 -16.10 2.08 -1.71
CA LYS A 116 -16.53 2.57 -0.40
C LYS A 116 -16.40 1.48 0.69
N PRO A 117 -15.89 1.81 1.89
CA PRO A 117 -15.84 0.85 2.99
C PRO A 117 -17.25 0.39 3.42
N SER A 118 -17.32 -0.85 3.89
CA SER A 118 -18.54 -1.46 4.42
C SER A 118 -18.87 -0.93 5.82
N LYS A 119 -17.87 -0.57 6.62
CA LYS A 119 -18.04 0.09 7.92
C LYS A 119 -17.02 1.22 8.10
N SER A 120 -17.40 2.24 8.86
CA SER A 120 -16.55 3.36 9.25
C SER A 120 -16.92 3.79 10.66
N SER A 121 -15.94 3.80 11.57
CA SER A 121 -16.08 4.33 12.94
C SER A 121 -15.27 5.62 13.15
N GLY A 122 -14.52 6.07 12.13
CA GLY A 122 -13.70 7.26 12.19
C GLY A 122 -13.02 7.56 10.86
N ALA A 123 -12.32 8.70 10.78
CA ALA A 123 -11.65 9.13 9.54
C ALA A 123 -10.63 8.10 9.03
N CYS A 124 -9.95 7.42 9.96
CA CYS A 124 -8.97 6.36 9.74
C CYS A 124 -9.35 5.02 10.36
N ALA A 125 -10.64 4.72 10.54
CA ALA A 125 -11.07 3.44 11.10
C ALA A 125 -12.13 2.85 10.17
N LEU A 126 -11.67 2.11 9.19
CA LEU A 126 -12.42 1.68 8.01
C LEU A 126 -12.28 0.18 7.80
N SER A 127 -13.37 -0.48 7.42
CA SER A 127 -13.31 -1.87 6.99
C SER A 127 -14.12 -2.14 5.74
N TRP A 128 -13.63 -3.08 4.93
CA TRP A 128 -14.26 -3.56 3.71
C TRP A 128 -14.52 -5.06 3.87
N ARG A 129 -15.76 -5.48 3.57
CA ARG A 129 -16.09 -6.88 3.33
C ARG A 129 -16.20 -7.10 1.83
N LEU A 130 -15.27 -7.87 1.29
CA LEU A 130 -15.13 -8.14 -0.13
C LEU A 130 -15.69 -9.53 -0.45
N ALA A 131 -16.25 -9.65 -1.65
CA ALA A 131 -16.70 -10.94 -2.16
C ALA A 131 -15.54 -11.97 -2.21
N PRO A 132 -15.82 -13.26 -2.06
CA PRO A 132 -14.84 -14.32 -2.29
C PRO A 132 -14.17 -14.23 -3.67
N ALA A 133 -12.94 -14.74 -3.79
CA ALA A 133 -12.25 -14.81 -5.08
C ALA A 133 -12.85 -15.89 -6.01
N SER A 134 -13.48 -16.91 -5.44
CA SER A 134 -14.15 -18.00 -6.16
C SER A 134 -15.52 -18.28 -5.55
N LYS A 135 -16.44 -18.84 -6.34
CA LYS A 135 -17.79 -19.21 -5.88
C LYS A 135 -17.69 -20.21 -4.72
N GLY A 136 -18.24 -19.84 -3.56
CA GLY A 136 -18.20 -20.67 -2.34
C GLY A 136 -16.90 -20.58 -1.52
N GLY A 137 -15.94 -19.73 -1.93
CA GLY A 137 -14.73 -19.47 -1.15
C GLY A 137 -14.98 -18.56 0.06
N PRO A 138 -13.95 -18.37 0.93
CA PRO A 138 -14.04 -17.45 2.05
C PRO A 138 -14.23 -16.02 1.56
N ALA A 139 -14.99 -15.22 2.33
CA ALA A 139 -15.04 -13.77 2.11
C ALA A 139 -13.65 -13.18 2.39
N ARG A 140 -13.39 -11.99 1.86
CA ARG A 140 -12.15 -11.27 2.11
C ARG A 140 -12.43 -10.00 2.90
N GLN A 141 -11.51 -9.60 3.75
CA GLN A 141 -11.64 -8.43 4.59
C GLN A 141 -10.43 -7.52 4.43
N VAL A 142 -10.67 -6.22 4.48
CA VAL A 142 -9.62 -5.23 4.59
C VAL A 142 -9.95 -4.32 5.75
N GLU A 143 -8.98 -4.05 6.61
CA GLU A 143 -9.14 -3.19 7.77
C GLU A 143 -8.00 -2.18 7.78
N LEU A 144 -8.36 -0.91 7.96
CA LEU A 144 -7.44 0.20 8.13
C LEU A 144 -7.78 0.87 9.45
N GLU A 145 -6.79 0.98 10.33
CA GLU A 145 -6.90 1.75 11.56
C GLU A 145 -5.72 2.72 11.67
N GLY A 146 -5.97 3.96 12.05
CA GLY A 146 -4.93 4.94 12.37
C GLY A 146 -5.12 5.44 13.78
N SER A 147 -4.05 5.45 14.55
CA SER A 147 -4.05 5.88 15.94
C SER A 147 -3.01 6.99 16.14
N ALA A 148 -3.50 8.15 16.55
CA ALA A 148 -2.64 9.28 16.91
C ALA A 148 -1.95 9.09 18.27
N ALA A 149 -2.45 8.17 19.12
CA ALA A 149 -1.93 7.96 20.47
C ALA A 149 -0.56 7.26 20.48
N ASP A 150 -0.35 6.34 19.53
CA ASP A 150 0.90 5.62 19.31
C ASP A 150 1.59 6.00 17.98
N ASP A 151 1.01 6.95 17.25
CA ASP A 151 1.46 7.44 15.94
C ASP A 151 1.64 6.31 14.91
N LYS A 152 0.60 5.49 14.74
CA LYS A 152 0.62 4.33 13.84
C LYS A 152 -0.55 4.28 12.86
N VAL A 153 -0.31 3.57 11.77
CA VAL A 153 -1.32 3.05 10.85
C VAL A 153 -1.23 1.53 10.81
N TYR A 154 -2.33 0.87 11.11
CA TYR A 154 -2.52 -0.57 11.06
C TYR A 154 -3.29 -0.94 9.81
N LEU A 155 -2.80 -1.93 9.08
CA LEU A 155 -3.43 -2.45 7.89
C LEU A 155 -3.51 -3.98 7.98
N THR A 156 -4.72 -4.51 7.83
CA THR A 156 -4.96 -5.94 7.68
C THR A 156 -5.68 -6.21 6.37
N LEU A 157 -5.18 -7.14 5.57
CA LEU A 157 -5.89 -7.77 4.46
C LEU A 157 -5.96 -9.26 4.74
N GLY A 158 -7.14 -9.85 4.75
CA GLY A 158 -7.31 -11.24 5.13
C GLY A 158 -8.43 -11.94 4.38
N GLU A 159 -8.35 -13.26 4.27
CA GLU A 159 -9.52 -14.10 4.06
C GLU A 159 -10.20 -14.35 5.42
N GLU A 160 -11.53 -14.24 5.48
CA GLU A 160 -12.30 -14.66 6.64
C GLU A 160 -12.05 -16.15 6.86
N GLN A 161 -11.58 -16.51 8.05
CA GLN A 161 -11.53 -17.90 8.44
C GLN A 161 -12.97 -18.41 8.48
N GLY A 162 -13.25 -19.47 7.70
CA GLY A 162 -14.56 -20.10 7.68
C GLY A 162 -15.00 -20.56 9.07
N PRO A 163 -16.30 -20.89 9.25
CA PRO A 163 -16.79 -21.52 10.46
C PRO A 163 -16.05 -22.83 10.79
#